data_AF-A0A9X2Z5R2-F1
#
_entry.id   AF-A0A9X2Z5R2-F1
#
_cell.length_a   1.000
_cell.length_b   1.000
_cell.length_c   1.000
_cell.angle_alpha   90.00
_cell.angle_beta   90.00
_cell.angle_gamma   90.00
#
_symmetry.space_group_name_H-M   'P 1'
#
loop_
_entity.id
_entity.type
_entity.pdbx_description
1 polymer ?
#
loop_
_entity_poly.entity_id
_entity_poly.type
_entity_poly.pdbx_seq_one_letter_code
_entity_poly.pdbx_strand_id
1 'polypeptide(L)'
;MAQPENHDGNSFLVTPQEAAAASRRACDAFLIVRQAVRMQTHADGGGDPVAAAAVAANARLAMAAGGPYLLSRLDPATPRPLAKAIRAFAEVLEDVAMSSLAGIGNDDPEQAARLREADVLSARVASFCE
;
A
#
# COMPACT_ATOMS: atom_id res chain seq x y z
N MET A 1 29.93 6.17 -51.22
CA MET A 1 28.80 5.29 -50.87
C MET A 1 29.36 4.31 -49.85
N ALA A 2 28.97 4.25 -48.57
CA ALA A 2 27.69 4.53 -47.92
C ALA A 2 27.82 5.45 -46.67
N GLN A 3 26.67 5.94 -46.20
CA GLN A 3 26.42 6.83 -45.05
C GLN A 3 26.45 6.09 -43.69
N PRO A 4 26.49 6.81 -42.55
CA PRO A 4 26.70 6.26 -41.21
C PRO A 4 25.37 5.82 -40.54
N GLU A 5 25.42 4.87 -39.60
CA GLU A 5 24.26 4.55 -38.75
C GLU A 5 24.29 5.34 -37.44
N ASN A 6 23.16 5.99 -37.18
CA ASN A 6 22.94 7.02 -36.19
C ASN A 6 23.00 6.50 -34.74
N HIS A 7 23.66 7.30 -33.90
CA HIS A 7 23.37 7.39 -32.47
C HIS A 7 22.08 8.17 -32.26
N ASP A 8 20.98 7.53 -31.84
CA ASP A 8 19.78 8.17 -31.27
C ASP A 8 19.00 7.05 -30.54
N GLY A 9 18.50 7.12 -29.31
CA GLY A 9 18.22 8.21 -28.40
C GLY A 9 17.05 7.73 -27.53
N ASN A 10 17.30 7.33 -26.28
CA ASN A 10 16.22 7.21 -25.28
C ASN A 10 16.77 7.33 -23.86
N SER A 11 17.31 8.50 -23.54
CA SER A 11 17.34 8.96 -22.16
C SER A 11 15.91 9.20 -21.69
N PHE A 12 15.42 8.21 -20.93
CA PHE A 12 14.17 8.11 -20.18
C PHE A 12 13.83 9.36 -19.33
N LEU A 13 13.40 10.45 -19.94
CA LEU A 13 12.82 11.56 -19.19
C LEU A 13 11.32 11.34 -19.05
N VAL A 14 10.91 10.92 -17.84
CA VAL A 14 9.49 10.87 -17.46
C VAL A 14 8.87 12.25 -17.67
N THR A 15 7.82 12.29 -18.48
CA THR A 15 7.08 13.53 -18.74
C THR A 15 6.21 13.91 -17.55
N PRO A 16 5.85 15.21 -17.38
CA PRO A 16 4.90 15.62 -16.34
C PRO A 16 3.56 14.89 -16.43
N GLN A 17 3.09 14.59 -17.64
CA GLN A 17 1.84 13.89 -17.90
C GLN A 17 1.92 12.42 -17.45
N GLU A 18 3.03 11.74 -17.74
CA GLU A 18 3.28 10.36 -17.29
C GLU A 18 3.37 10.31 -15.77
N ALA A 19 4.11 11.23 -15.15
CA ALA A 19 4.20 11.33 -13.70
C ALA A 19 2.83 11.57 -13.05
N ALA A 20 2.01 12.46 -13.60
CA ALA A 20 0.66 12.72 -13.09
C ALA A 20 -0.26 11.49 -13.22
N ALA A 21 -0.17 10.77 -14.35
CA ALA A 21 -0.94 9.54 -14.54
C ALA A 21 -0.49 8.42 -13.60
N ALA A 22 0.81 8.27 -13.39
CA ALA A 22 1.40 7.34 -12.43
C ALA A 22 1.00 7.65 -10.98
N SER A 23 1.02 8.93 -10.58
CA SER A 23 0.53 9.36 -9.27
C SER A 23 -0.93 9.01 -9.07
N ARG A 24 -1.80 9.29 -10.05
CA ARG A 24 -3.23 8.96 -9.97
C ARG A 24 -3.45 7.47 -9.76
N ARG A 25 -2.80 6.61 -10.57
CA ARG A 25 -2.90 5.15 -10.42
C ARG A 25 -2.46 4.68 -9.04
N ALA A 26 -1.37 5.22 -8.52
CA ALA A 26 -0.85 4.89 -7.20
C ALA A 26 -1.80 5.35 -6.07
N CYS A 27 -2.38 6.53 -6.20
CA CYS A 27 -3.36 7.07 -5.25
C CYS A 27 -4.69 6.31 -5.26
N ASP A 28 -5.22 5.97 -6.44
CA ASP A 28 -6.43 5.16 -6.57
C ASP A 28 -6.24 3.79 -5.90
N ALA A 29 -5.08 3.17 -6.11
CA ALA A 29 -4.74 1.91 -5.46
C ALA A 29 -4.68 2.03 -3.93
N PHE A 30 -4.04 3.10 -3.43
CA PHE A 30 -3.99 3.42 -2.01
C PHE A 30 -5.38 3.59 -1.40
N LEU A 31 -6.27 4.34 -2.06
CA LEU A 31 -7.63 4.56 -1.57
C LEU A 31 -8.44 3.27 -1.46
N ILE A 32 -8.28 2.34 -2.42
CA ILE A 32 -8.91 1.01 -2.37
C ILE A 32 -8.40 0.20 -1.17
N VAL A 33 -7.09 0.13 -0.97
CA VAL A 33 -6.51 -0.62 0.15
C VAL A 33 -6.88 -0.01 1.50
N ARG A 34 -6.77 1.32 1.63
CA ARG A 34 -7.19 2.05 2.84
C ARG A 34 -8.67 1.82 3.16
N GLN A 35 -9.53 1.78 2.14
CA GLN A 35 -10.94 1.47 2.30
C GLN A 35 -11.14 0.03 2.79
N ALA A 36 -10.50 -0.95 2.15
CA ALA A 36 -10.61 -2.35 2.51
C ALA A 36 -10.16 -2.59 3.96
N VAL A 37 -8.98 -2.08 4.35
CA VAL A 37 -8.47 -2.18 5.73
C VAL A 37 -9.47 -1.55 6.70
N ARG A 38 -9.93 -0.32 6.44
CA ARG A 38 -10.88 0.38 7.33
C ARG A 38 -12.19 -0.38 7.50
N MET A 39 -12.77 -0.89 6.42
CA MET A 39 -14.02 -1.64 6.47
C MET A 39 -13.91 -2.88 7.36
N GLN A 40 -12.82 -3.62 7.23
CA GLN A 40 -12.69 -4.88 7.95
C GLN A 40 -12.20 -4.70 9.39
N THR A 41 -11.46 -3.65 9.71
CA THR A 41 -11.03 -3.38 11.09
C THR A 41 -12.12 -2.75 11.96
N HIS A 42 -13.16 -2.17 11.34
CA HIS A 42 -14.29 -1.55 12.05
C HIS A 42 -15.59 -2.35 11.95
N ALA A 43 -15.57 -3.49 11.26
CA ALA A 43 -16.73 -4.37 11.22
C ALA A 43 -16.96 -4.99 12.61
N ASP A 44 -18.22 -5.18 12.98
CA ASP A 44 -18.62 -5.81 14.23
C ASP A 44 -19.08 -7.25 13.95
N GLY A 45 -18.45 -8.21 14.62
CA GLY A 45 -18.88 -9.61 14.61
C GLY A 45 -20.06 -9.87 15.57
N GLY A 46 -20.46 -8.86 16.35
CA GLY A 46 -21.43 -8.99 17.42
C GLY A 46 -20.93 -9.93 18.52
N GLY A 47 -21.88 -10.64 19.15
CA GLY A 47 -21.57 -11.62 20.19
C GLY A 47 -21.15 -13.01 19.68
N ASP A 48 -21.10 -13.22 18.36
CA ASP A 48 -20.72 -14.51 17.77
C ASP A 48 -19.20 -14.61 17.59
N PRO A 49 -18.51 -15.52 18.32
CA PRO A 49 -17.06 -15.71 18.17
C PRO A 49 -16.63 -16.10 16.76
N VAL A 50 -17.48 -16.79 15.99
CA VAL A 50 -17.17 -17.19 14.60
C VAL A 50 -17.20 -15.97 13.69
N ALA A 51 -18.23 -15.13 13.82
CA ALA A 51 -18.32 -13.87 13.07
C ALA A 51 -17.17 -12.91 13.43
N ALA A 52 -16.82 -12.79 14.72
CA ALA A 52 -15.67 -11.99 15.15
C ALA A 52 -14.35 -12.50 14.56
N ALA A 53 -14.14 -13.82 14.54
CA ALA A 53 -12.98 -14.43 13.90
C ALA A 53 -12.95 -14.17 12.38
N ALA A 54 -14.10 -14.22 11.70
CA ALA A 54 -14.22 -13.94 10.27
C ALA A 54 -13.91 -12.47 9.94
N VAL A 55 -14.40 -11.52 10.74
CA VAL A 55 -14.06 -10.10 10.63
C VAL A 55 -12.55 -9.89 10.77
N ALA A 56 -11.95 -10.46 11.82
CA ALA A 56 -10.53 -10.34 12.06
C ALA A 56 -9.70 -11.01 10.94
N ALA A 57 -10.15 -12.14 10.40
CA ALA A 57 -9.52 -12.80 9.26
C ALA A 57 -9.56 -11.92 8.00
N ASN A 58 -10.70 -11.29 7.71
CA ASN A 58 -10.83 -10.36 6.58
C ASN A 58 -9.97 -9.11 6.75
N ALA A 59 -9.79 -8.60 7.97
CA ALA A 59 -8.86 -7.50 8.24
C ALA A 59 -7.41 -7.90 7.93
N ARG A 60 -6.98 -9.07 8.41
CA ARG A 60 -5.64 -9.61 8.11
C ARG A 60 -5.45 -9.83 6.60
N LEU A 61 -6.46 -10.37 5.92
CA LEU A 61 -6.43 -10.55 4.47
C LEU A 61 -6.32 -9.23 3.72
N ALA A 62 -7.09 -8.20 4.11
CA ALA A 62 -7.03 -6.88 3.48
C ALA A 62 -5.63 -6.25 3.60
N MET A 63 -4.97 -6.41 4.75
CA MET A 63 -3.60 -5.94 4.97
C MET A 63 -2.59 -6.76 4.15
N ALA A 64 -2.64 -8.10 4.23
CA ALA A 64 -1.72 -9.00 3.52
C ALA A 64 -1.85 -8.90 1.99
N ALA A 65 -3.06 -8.77 1.46
CA ALA A 65 -3.28 -8.58 0.02
C ALA A 65 -3.05 -7.13 -0.42
N GLY A 66 -3.22 -6.16 0.49
CA GLY A 66 -3.04 -4.74 0.23
C GLY A 66 -1.60 -4.38 -0.13
N GLY A 67 -0.61 -4.94 0.56
CA GLY A 67 0.81 -4.70 0.28
C GLY A 67 1.20 -5.01 -1.18
N PRO A 68 1.06 -6.26 -1.66
CA PRO A 68 1.40 -6.62 -3.03
C PRO A 68 0.53 -5.90 -4.08
N TYR A 69 -0.74 -5.63 -3.74
CA TYR A 69 -1.63 -4.84 -4.61
C TYR A 69 -1.08 -3.43 -4.84
N LEU A 70 -0.61 -2.74 -3.79
CA LEU A 70 0.01 -1.42 -3.90
C LEU A 70 1.31 -1.46 -4.68
N LEU A 71 2.20 -2.41 -4.35
CA LEU A 71 3.52 -2.51 -4.98
C LEU A 71 3.42 -2.75 -6.49
N SER A 72 2.46 -3.57 -6.93
CA SER A 72 2.21 -3.85 -8.35
C SER A 72 1.58 -2.68 -9.12
N ARG A 73 1.17 -1.61 -8.44
CA ARG A 73 0.58 -0.40 -9.04
C ARG A 73 1.50 0.82 -9.00
N LEU A 74 2.71 0.64 -8.45
CA LEU A 74 3.77 1.63 -8.58
C LEU A 74 4.38 1.57 -9.98
N ASP A 75 4.46 2.73 -10.61
CA ASP A 75 5.03 2.93 -11.93
C ASP A 75 6.44 3.55 -11.78
N PRO A 76 7.41 3.27 -12.67
CA PRO A 76 8.68 4.00 -12.68
C PRO A 76 8.53 5.53 -12.76
N ALA A 77 7.43 6.03 -13.35
CA ALA A 77 7.07 7.44 -13.40
C ALA A 77 6.43 7.98 -12.10
N THR A 78 6.05 7.14 -11.13
CA THR A 78 5.49 7.61 -9.86
C THR A 78 6.53 8.49 -9.13
N PRO A 79 6.17 9.71 -8.68
CA PRO A 79 7.09 10.57 -7.93
C PRO A 79 7.72 9.84 -6.75
N ARG A 80 9.05 9.93 -6.65
CA ARG A 80 9.85 9.20 -5.64
C ARG A 80 9.32 9.33 -4.21
N PRO A 81 8.90 10.51 -3.72
CA PRO A 81 8.35 10.63 -2.37
C PRO A 81 7.07 9.81 -2.14
N LEU A 82 6.15 9.82 -3.12
CA LEU A 82 4.92 9.03 -3.09
C LEU A 82 5.23 7.53 -3.16
N ALA A 83 6.07 7.12 -4.11
CA ALA A 83 6.46 5.72 -4.24
C ALA A 83 7.13 5.18 -2.96
N LYS A 84 8.00 5.97 -2.31
CA LYS A 84 8.62 5.60 -1.05
C LYS A 84 7.59 5.45 0.08
N ALA A 85 6.64 6.38 0.19
CA ALA A 85 5.60 6.31 1.21
C ALA A 85 4.68 5.09 1.01
N ILE A 86 4.32 4.77 -0.24
CA ILE A 86 3.52 3.59 -0.57
C ILE A 86 4.27 2.29 -0.25
N ARG A 87 5.57 2.19 -0.56
CA ARG A 87 6.37 1.00 -0.21
C ARG A 87 6.41 0.78 1.30
N ALA A 88 6.71 1.83 2.07
CA ALA A 88 6.72 1.73 3.52
C ALA A 88 5.35 1.34 4.08
N PHE A 89 4.26 1.91 3.55
CA PHE A 89 2.91 1.53 3.96
C PHE A 89 2.58 0.07 3.61
N ALA A 90 2.96 -0.39 2.41
CA ALA A 90 2.78 -1.78 2.00
C ALA A 90 3.54 -2.75 2.92
N GLU A 91 4.81 -2.46 3.20
CA GLU A 91 5.67 -3.27 4.09
C GLU A 91 5.06 -3.40 5.50
N VAL A 92 4.63 -2.29 6.12
CA VAL A 92 4.04 -2.37 7.46
C VAL A 92 2.70 -3.12 7.48
N LEU A 93 1.89 -3.04 6.41
CA LEU A 93 0.65 -3.83 6.32
C LEU A 93 0.94 -5.33 6.28
N GLU A 94 1.94 -5.74 5.50
CA GLU A 94 2.38 -7.13 5.40
C GLU A 94 2.90 -7.65 6.76
N ASP A 95 3.73 -6.86 7.44
CA ASP A 95 4.26 -7.20 8.77
C ASP A 95 3.16 -7.33 9.84
N VAL A 96 2.21 -6.38 9.87
CA VAL A 96 1.06 -6.41 10.78
C VAL A 96 0.24 -7.68 10.53
N ALA A 97 -0.05 -7.99 9.27
CA ALA A 97 -0.85 -9.14 8.90
C ALA A 97 -0.16 -10.46 9.26
N MET A 98 1.11 -10.60 8.91
CA MET A 98 1.88 -11.82 9.17
C MET A 98 2.10 -12.05 10.67
N SER A 99 2.41 -11.00 11.44
CA SER A 99 2.50 -11.08 12.90
C SER A 99 1.18 -11.53 13.52
N SER A 100 0.07 -10.97 13.05
CA SER A 100 -1.27 -11.37 13.51
C SER A 100 -1.61 -12.82 13.17
N LEU A 101 -1.19 -13.31 12.00
CA LEU A 101 -1.36 -14.71 11.58
C LEU A 101 -0.46 -15.67 12.36
N ALA A 102 0.69 -15.20 12.87
CA ALA A 102 1.55 -15.92 13.79
C ALA A 102 1.02 -15.96 15.24
N GLY A 103 -0.13 -15.33 15.50
CA GLY A 103 -0.77 -15.32 16.82
C GLY A 103 -0.37 -14.16 17.72
N ILE A 104 0.35 -13.15 17.20
CA ILE A 104 0.69 -11.95 17.96
C ILE A 104 -0.55 -11.04 18.03
N GLY A 105 -1.02 -10.77 19.24
CA GLY A 105 -2.17 -9.93 19.51
C GLY A 105 -1.88 -8.43 19.41
N ASN A 106 -2.92 -7.60 19.33
CA ASN A 106 -2.77 -6.14 19.26
C ASN A 106 -2.33 -5.52 20.59
N ASP A 107 -2.41 -6.28 21.69
CA ASP A 107 -1.91 -5.92 23.02
C ASP A 107 -0.40 -6.11 23.16
N ASP A 108 0.23 -6.85 22.25
CA ASP A 108 1.68 -6.90 22.15
C ASP A 108 2.26 -5.52 21.80
N PRO A 109 3.26 -5.00 22.53
CA PRO A 109 3.78 -3.65 22.31
C PRO A 109 4.37 -3.42 20.91
N GLU A 110 4.98 -4.45 20.31
CA GLU A 110 5.58 -4.37 18.99
C GLU A 110 4.49 -4.33 17.92
N GLN A 111 3.47 -5.19 18.05
CA GLN A 111 2.32 -5.17 17.17
C GLN A 111 1.54 -3.85 17.26
N ALA A 112 1.34 -3.33 18.47
CA ALA A 112 0.72 -2.04 18.69
C ALA A 112 1.53 -0.89 18.06
N ALA A 113 2.87 -0.99 18.07
CA ALA A 113 3.74 -0.02 17.40
C ALA A 113 3.59 -0.05 15.88
N ARG A 114 3.55 -1.25 15.26
CA ARG A 114 3.30 -1.41 13.83
C ARG A 114 1.95 -0.84 13.40
N LEU A 115 0.90 -1.05 14.20
CA LEU A 115 -0.43 -0.47 13.92
C LEU A 115 -0.40 1.06 13.91
N ARG A 116 0.26 1.69 14.90
CA ARG A 116 0.45 3.15 14.92
C ARG A 116 1.28 3.64 13.74
N GLU A 117 2.31 2.88 13.34
CA GLU A 117 3.11 3.20 12.17
C GLU A 117 2.29 3.11 10.87
N ALA A 118 1.44 2.09 10.74
CA ALA A 118 0.51 1.97 9.61
C ALA A 118 -0.44 3.17 9.51
N ASP A 119 -0.95 3.67 10.65
CA ASP A 119 -1.77 4.89 10.67
C ASP A 119 -1.00 6.13 10.20
N VAL A 120 0.24 6.32 10.70
CA VAL A 120 1.11 7.43 10.31
C VAL A 120 1.45 7.38 8.82
N LEU A 121 1.81 6.20 8.30
CA LEU A 121 2.15 6.00 6.90
C LEU A 121 0.93 6.16 5.99
N SER A 122 -0.24 5.67 6.42
CA SER A 122 -1.51 5.89 5.72
C SER A 122 -1.82 7.39 5.60
N ALA A 123 -1.70 8.16 6.68
CA ALA A 123 -1.88 9.61 6.66
C ALA A 123 -0.87 10.31 5.73
N ARG A 124 0.39 9.86 5.73
CA ARG A 124 1.43 10.39 4.84
C ARG A 124 1.13 10.11 3.37
N VAL A 125 0.69 8.91 3.00
CA VAL A 125 0.30 8.61 1.62
C VAL A 125 -0.91 9.45 1.23
N ALA A 126 -1.89 9.60 2.13
CA ALA A 126 -3.06 10.43 1.89
C ALA A 126 -2.70 11.89 1.55
N SER A 127 -1.72 12.50 2.22
CA SER A 127 -1.29 13.88 1.91
C SER A 127 -0.68 14.07 0.50
N PHE A 128 -0.32 13.00 -0.19
CA PHE A 128 0.14 13.05 -1.58
C PHE A 128 -1.01 12.83 -2.59
N CYS A 129 -2.17 12.40 -2.11
CA CYS A 129 -3.31 11.95 -2.91
C CYS A 129 -4.55 12.85 -2.77
N GLU A 130 -4.38 14.01 -2.14
CA GLU A 130 -5.37 15.10 -2.06
C GLU A 130 -5.48 15.90 -3.36
#